data_AF-A0A2T4YIJ2-F1
#
_entry.id   AF-A0A2T4YIJ2-F1
#
_cell.length_a   1.000
_cell.length_b   1.000
_cell.length_c   1.000
_cell.angle_alpha   90.00
_cell.angle_beta   90.00
_cell.angle_gamma   90.00
#
_symmetry.space_group_name_H-M   'P 1'
#
loop_
_entity.id
_entity.type
_entity.pdbx_description
1 polymer ?
#
loop_
_entity_poly.entity_id
_entity_poly.type
_entity_poly.pdbx_seq_one_letter_code
_entity_poly.pdbx_strand_id
1 'polypeptide(L)'
;MRAIVGLMLAALCAGCQQSDLGADLSFSRSAGLGYRNAGLFNPGTLYLFDQSTATLTRLSDDIPLQRRPNDAAPTTLTSTRIDGIALTGTFPSQAVKTEIAAAVGTKVSFVAENAVRDDYQSVHTGLAQAYRSGLDAGEDMKGRWYVDEVVSQRGKYYLVVSGIVRADKASLSVGGMKDDNIVDVSVSVPGLATPVKVAVTHGRSVNCSGKSAPCFFSVSVIKPYLGPEKRLAFREGRGVDLDRLSEALRRL
;
A
#
# COMPACT_ATOMS: atom_id res chain seq x y z
N MET A 1 -31.74 54.93 -36.14
CA MET A 1 -30.89 55.49 -35.07
C MET A 1 -31.23 54.79 -33.76
N ARG A 2 -30.19 54.25 -33.10
CA ARG A 2 -30.10 53.79 -31.70
C ARG A 2 -30.82 52.50 -31.26
N ALA A 3 -29.96 51.54 -30.91
CA ALA A 3 -30.15 50.27 -30.23
C ALA A 3 -30.11 50.42 -28.70
N ILE A 4 -30.77 49.49 -27.97
CA ILE A 4 -30.47 49.03 -26.60
C ILE A 4 -31.06 47.59 -26.53
N VAL A 5 -30.33 46.49 -26.80
CA VAL A 5 -29.38 45.75 -25.92
C VAL A 5 -29.93 45.63 -24.49
N GLY A 6 -30.63 44.57 -24.10
CA GLY A 6 -30.11 43.21 -23.92
C GLY A 6 -29.65 43.03 -22.47
N LEU A 7 -30.27 42.12 -21.70
CA LEU A 7 -29.60 41.45 -20.58
C LEU A 7 -30.28 40.10 -20.34
N MET A 8 -29.68 39.04 -20.90
CA MET A 8 -29.94 37.66 -20.52
C MET A 8 -29.48 37.45 -19.08
N LEU A 9 -30.39 37.07 -18.18
CA LEU A 9 -30.02 36.36 -16.96
C LEU A 9 -29.64 34.92 -17.32
N ALA A 10 -28.38 34.71 -17.71
CA ALA A 10 -27.77 33.40 -17.62
C ALA A 10 -27.40 33.18 -16.15
N ALA A 11 -28.33 32.58 -15.39
CA ALA A 11 -28.05 32.08 -14.06
C ALA A 11 -26.85 31.13 -14.15
N LEU A 12 -25.79 31.46 -13.40
CA LEU A 12 -24.62 30.62 -13.23
C LEU A 12 -25.08 29.25 -12.69
N CYS A 13 -25.16 28.27 -13.57
CA CYS A 13 -24.89 26.89 -13.19
C CYS A 13 -23.41 26.84 -12.80
N ALA A 14 -23.12 27.17 -11.55
CA ALA A 14 -21.90 26.73 -10.88
C ALA A 14 -21.96 25.20 -10.82
N GLY A 15 -21.60 24.57 -11.94
CA GLY A 15 -21.37 23.14 -11.98
C GLY A 15 -20.25 22.87 -10.99
N CYS A 16 -20.53 22.05 -9.98
CA CYS A 16 -19.49 21.29 -9.30
C CYS A 16 -18.71 20.57 -10.40
N GLN A 17 -17.57 21.14 -10.81
CA GLN A 17 -16.59 20.43 -11.63
C GLN A 17 -16.00 19.36 -10.73
N GLN A 18 -16.68 18.22 -10.69
CA GLN A 18 -16.17 17.01 -10.09
C GLN A 18 -14.91 16.65 -10.88
N SER A 19 -13.78 16.48 -10.20
CA SER A 19 -12.52 16.16 -10.88
C SER A 19 -12.66 14.84 -11.65
N ASP A 20 -12.33 14.84 -12.94
CA ASP A 20 -12.38 13.64 -13.80
C ASP A 20 -11.32 12.58 -13.43
N LEU A 21 -10.37 12.97 -12.57
CA LEU A 21 -9.28 12.11 -12.11
C LEU A 21 -9.39 11.86 -10.62
N GLY A 22 -9.26 10.60 -10.22
CA GLY A 22 -9.25 10.18 -8.82
C GLY A 22 -7.89 9.60 -8.43
N ALA A 23 -7.52 9.77 -7.17
CA ALA A 23 -6.37 9.14 -6.54
C ALA A 23 -6.83 8.35 -5.32
N ASP A 24 -6.79 7.03 -5.42
CA ASP A 24 -7.03 6.11 -4.32
C ASP A 24 -5.74 5.82 -3.56
N LEU A 25 -5.72 6.26 -2.30
CA LEU A 25 -4.63 6.01 -1.34
C LEU A 25 -4.88 4.76 -0.49
N SER A 26 -5.88 3.94 -0.81
CA SER A 26 -6.06 2.63 -0.20
C SER A 26 -4.86 1.76 -0.57
N PHE A 27 -4.21 1.19 0.45
CA PHE A 27 -2.98 0.40 0.29
C PHE A 27 -1.80 1.13 -0.37
N SER A 28 -1.80 2.47 -0.32
CA SER A 28 -0.60 3.25 -0.64
C SER A 28 0.52 2.93 0.34
N ARG A 29 1.76 2.98 -0.13
CA ARG A 29 2.94 2.76 0.69
C ARG A 29 3.43 4.08 1.26
N SER A 30 3.43 4.19 2.57
CA SER A 30 3.94 5.34 3.31
C SER A 30 5.33 5.05 3.82
N ALA A 31 6.33 5.81 3.37
CA ALA A 31 7.70 5.66 3.86
C ALA A 31 7.76 5.74 5.39
N GLY A 32 8.31 4.72 6.04
CA GLY A 32 8.39 4.62 7.50
C GLY A 32 7.11 4.20 8.22
N LEU A 33 5.94 4.14 7.57
CA LEU A 33 4.72 3.61 8.20
C LEU A 33 4.31 2.24 7.64
N GLY A 34 4.62 1.98 6.36
CA GLY A 34 4.17 0.78 5.64
C GLY A 34 2.94 1.05 4.79
N TYR A 35 2.18 0.00 4.48
CA TYR A 35 0.94 0.03 3.70
C TYR A 35 -0.26 0.31 4.59
N ARG A 36 -1.27 1.01 4.08
CA ARG A 36 -2.53 1.27 4.80
C ARG A 36 -3.45 0.05 4.87
N ASN A 37 -4.41 0.09 5.81
CA ASN A 37 -5.43 -0.94 6.05
C ASN A 37 -4.90 -2.21 6.73
N ALA A 38 -4.05 -2.02 7.75
CA ALA A 38 -3.52 -3.13 8.54
C ALA A 38 -4.58 -3.96 9.26
N GLY A 39 -5.79 -3.42 9.49
CA GLY A 39 -6.92 -4.16 10.04
C GLY A 39 -7.35 -5.40 9.26
N LEU A 40 -6.86 -5.57 8.03
CA LEU A 40 -7.13 -6.72 7.16
C LEU A 40 -6.00 -7.76 7.19
N PHE A 41 -4.87 -7.47 7.84
CA PHE A 41 -3.64 -8.25 7.72
C PHE A 41 -3.07 -8.60 9.09
N ASN A 42 -3.00 -9.90 9.39
CA ASN A 42 -2.38 -10.39 10.61
C ASN A 42 -0.88 -10.62 10.41
N PRO A 43 -0.01 -10.23 11.37
CA PRO A 43 1.39 -10.63 11.37
C PRO A 43 1.56 -12.14 11.21
N GLY A 44 2.52 -12.56 10.39
CA GLY A 44 2.74 -13.98 10.09
C GLY A 44 1.89 -14.52 8.95
N THR A 45 0.95 -13.75 8.38
CA THR A 45 0.25 -14.17 7.16
C THR A 45 1.24 -14.23 6.00
N LEU A 46 1.27 -15.36 5.29
CA LEU A 46 2.09 -15.65 4.13
C LEU A 46 1.26 -15.63 2.85
N TYR A 47 1.74 -14.90 1.86
CA TYR A 47 1.17 -14.86 0.51
C TYR A 47 2.22 -15.24 -0.54
N LEU A 48 1.77 -15.85 -1.63
CA LEU A 48 2.47 -15.84 -2.92
C LEU A 48 2.08 -14.56 -3.65
N PHE A 49 3.07 -13.74 -3.97
CA PHE A 49 2.96 -12.58 -4.84
C PHE A 49 3.46 -12.91 -6.25
N ASP A 50 2.55 -12.75 -7.22
CA ASP A 50 2.88 -12.76 -8.65
C ASP A 50 2.87 -11.31 -9.18
N GLN A 51 4.06 -10.79 -9.45
CA GLN A 51 4.25 -9.42 -9.93
C GLN A 51 3.74 -9.23 -11.36
N SER A 52 3.71 -10.29 -12.17
CA SER A 52 3.31 -10.18 -13.58
C SER A 52 1.81 -9.88 -13.73
N THR A 53 1.01 -10.46 -12.83
CA THR A 53 -0.46 -10.33 -12.78
C THR A 53 -0.94 -9.39 -11.68
N ALA A 54 -0.05 -8.94 -10.80
CA ALA A 54 -0.36 -8.20 -9.58
C ALA A 54 -1.41 -8.94 -8.74
N THR A 55 -1.13 -10.19 -8.39
CA THR A 55 -2.04 -11.03 -7.59
C THR A 55 -1.37 -11.57 -6.34
N LEU A 56 -2.17 -11.71 -5.28
CA LEU A 56 -1.77 -12.33 -4.02
C LEU A 56 -2.60 -13.58 -3.77
N THR A 57 -1.92 -14.69 -3.53
CA THR A 57 -2.55 -15.96 -3.14
C THR A 57 -2.14 -16.26 -1.70
N ARG A 58 -3.10 -16.37 -0.80
CA ARG A 58 -2.85 -16.67 0.61
C ARG A 58 -2.40 -18.13 0.78
N LEU A 59 -1.32 -18.36 1.51
CA LEU A 59 -0.70 -19.69 1.68
C LEU A 59 -0.73 -20.21 3.13
N SER A 60 -0.57 -19.30 4.11
CA SER A 60 -0.58 -19.61 5.55
C SER A 60 -0.91 -18.37 6.37
N ASP A 61 -1.34 -18.56 7.61
CA ASP A 61 -1.79 -17.50 8.52
C ASP A 61 -0.89 -17.31 9.74
N ASP A 62 0.05 -18.21 9.91
CA ASP A 62 0.63 -18.56 11.20
C ASP A 62 2.14 -18.80 11.09
N ILE A 63 2.82 -18.10 10.18
CA ILE A 63 4.27 -18.14 10.15
C ILE A 63 4.78 -17.66 11.52
N PRO A 64 5.57 -18.49 12.24
CA PRO A 64 5.98 -18.19 13.60
C PRO A 64 7.01 -17.06 13.58
N LEU A 65 6.53 -15.84 13.78
CA LEU A 65 7.36 -14.66 13.89
C LEU A 65 7.56 -14.29 15.36
N GLN A 66 8.74 -13.75 15.66
CA GLN A 66 9.02 -13.22 16.99
C GLN A 66 8.78 -11.72 16.97
N ARG A 67 7.91 -11.22 17.84
CA ARG A 67 7.77 -9.78 18.04
C ARG A 67 9.08 -9.24 18.60
N ARG A 68 9.65 -8.23 17.94
CA ARG A 68 10.82 -7.53 18.46
C ARG A 68 10.38 -6.72 19.69
N PRO A 69 11.12 -6.80 20.81
CA PRO A 69 10.87 -5.94 21.95
C PRO A 69 10.89 -4.47 21.51
N ASN A 70 9.89 -3.72 21.91
CA ASN A 70 9.81 -2.29 21.67
C ASN A 70 9.38 -1.60 22.96
N ASP A 71 10.32 -0.91 23.60
CA ASP A 71 10.09 -0.13 24.81
C ASP A 71 9.82 1.35 24.51
N ALA A 72 9.72 1.72 23.23
CA ALA A 72 9.43 3.10 22.84
C ALA A 72 8.02 3.49 23.29
N ALA A 73 7.93 4.62 23.99
CA ALA A 73 6.66 5.22 24.30
C ALA A 73 5.89 5.56 23.00
N PRO A 74 4.55 5.43 23.00
CA PRO A 74 3.71 5.88 21.91
C PRO A 74 4.03 7.33 21.50
N THR A 75 4.14 7.59 20.20
CA THR A 75 4.52 8.90 19.66
C THR A 75 3.84 9.18 18.32
N THR A 76 3.86 10.43 17.88
CA THR A 76 3.33 10.78 16.55
C THR A 76 4.33 10.38 15.48
N LEU A 77 3.88 9.57 14.51
CA LEU A 77 4.66 9.17 13.35
C LEU A 77 4.08 9.83 12.09
N THR A 78 4.94 10.41 11.26
CA THR A 78 4.53 11.12 10.04
C THR A 78 5.26 10.55 8.84
N SER A 79 4.55 10.43 7.72
CA SER A 79 5.11 10.08 6.42
C SER A 79 4.70 11.10 5.37
N THR A 80 5.68 11.70 4.69
CA THR A 80 5.50 12.74 3.66
C THR A 80 5.82 12.24 2.25
N ARG A 81 6.13 10.96 2.09
CA ARG A 81 6.40 10.32 0.80
C ARG A 81 5.52 9.10 0.66
N ILE A 82 4.51 9.24 -0.18
CA ILE A 82 3.48 8.22 -0.40
C ILE A 82 3.60 7.69 -1.83
N ASP A 83 3.85 6.39 -1.95
CA ASP A 83 3.97 5.66 -3.22
C ASP A 83 2.78 4.71 -3.40
N GLY A 84 2.66 4.07 -4.58
CA GLY A 84 1.62 3.09 -4.83
C GLY A 84 0.22 3.68 -4.75
N ILE A 85 -0.01 4.80 -5.43
CA ILE A 85 -1.32 5.48 -5.52
C ILE A 85 -2.08 4.95 -6.73
N ALA A 86 -3.32 4.49 -6.55
CA ALA A 86 -4.16 4.05 -7.67
C ALA A 86 -4.87 5.24 -8.30
N LEU A 87 -4.48 5.58 -9.53
CA LEU A 87 -5.15 6.64 -10.28
C LEU A 87 -6.27 6.10 -11.18
N THR A 88 -7.42 6.76 -11.11
CA THR A 88 -8.60 6.55 -11.96
C THR A 88 -8.83 7.74 -12.90
N GLY A 89 -9.50 7.49 -14.02
CA GLY A 89 -9.75 8.48 -15.06
C GLY A 89 -8.99 8.20 -16.35
N THR A 90 -9.13 9.11 -17.31
CA THR A 90 -8.49 9.00 -18.65
C THR A 90 -7.20 9.80 -18.66
N PHE A 91 -6.10 9.16 -19.07
CA PHE A 91 -4.78 9.78 -19.13
C PHE A 91 -4.26 9.79 -20.57
N PRO A 92 -3.60 10.88 -21.01
CA PRO A 92 -3.00 10.93 -22.35
C PRO A 92 -1.95 9.84 -22.59
N SER A 93 -1.23 9.44 -21.55
CA SER A 93 -0.25 8.35 -21.60
C SER A 93 -0.01 7.76 -20.21
N GLN A 94 0.60 6.57 -20.16
CA GLN A 94 1.01 5.96 -18.90
C GLN A 94 2.09 6.77 -18.18
N ALA A 95 2.98 7.45 -18.92
CA ALA A 95 3.98 8.33 -18.33
C ALA A 95 3.32 9.50 -17.56
N VAL A 96 2.30 10.14 -18.16
CA VAL A 96 1.55 11.21 -17.49
C VAL A 96 0.83 10.68 -16.24
N LYS A 97 0.26 9.47 -16.30
CA LYS A 97 -0.34 8.81 -15.13
C LYS A 97 0.69 8.64 -13.99
N THR A 98 1.88 8.14 -14.30
CA THR A 98 2.95 7.96 -13.31
C THR A 98 3.40 9.29 -12.70
N GLU A 99 3.58 10.33 -13.52
CA GLU A 99 3.97 11.66 -13.04
C GLU A 99 2.89 12.30 -12.15
N ILE A 100 1.61 12.15 -12.49
CA ILE A 100 0.50 12.59 -11.63
C ILE A 100 0.56 11.86 -10.29
N ALA A 101 0.76 10.54 -10.28
CA ALA A 101 0.81 9.76 -9.04
C ALA A 101 1.96 10.22 -8.14
N ALA A 102 3.15 10.42 -8.70
CA ALA A 102 4.30 10.96 -7.98
C ALA A 102 4.01 12.37 -7.44
N ALA A 103 3.44 13.25 -8.26
CA ALA A 103 3.11 14.62 -7.86
C ALA A 103 2.06 14.65 -6.73
N VAL A 104 1.05 13.77 -6.76
CA VAL A 104 0.11 13.60 -5.64
C VAL A 104 0.87 13.09 -4.41
N GLY A 105 1.67 12.04 -4.55
CA GLY A 105 2.44 11.39 -3.48
C GLY A 105 3.38 12.31 -2.70
N THR A 106 3.83 13.40 -3.32
CA THR A 106 4.66 14.44 -2.67
C THR A 106 3.86 15.53 -1.94
N LYS A 107 2.58 15.69 -2.27
CA LYS A 107 1.69 16.69 -1.64
C LYS A 107 0.89 16.11 -0.48
N VAL A 108 0.74 14.80 -0.44
CA VAL A 108 0.00 14.10 0.60
C VAL A 108 0.94 13.58 1.69
N SER A 109 0.42 13.52 2.91
CA SER A 109 1.13 12.98 4.07
C SER A 109 0.17 12.25 4.98
N PHE A 110 0.67 11.22 5.66
CA PHE A 110 -0.07 10.54 6.71
C PHE A 110 0.53 10.86 8.07
N VAL A 111 -0.34 11.12 9.04
CA VAL A 111 0.02 11.34 10.43
C VAL A 111 -0.69 10.29 11.28
N ALA A 112 0.09 9.44 11.94
CA ALA A 112 -0.38 8.45 12.90
C ALA A 112 -0.14 8.97 14.32
N GLU A 113 -1.21 9.30 15.03
CA GLU A 113 -1.17 9.90 16.36
C GLU A 113 -1.13 8.81 17.45
N ASN A 114 -0.32 9.04 18.50
CA ASN A 114 -0.11 8.08 19.59
C ASN A 114 0.29 6.68 19.09
N ALA A 115 1.16 6.64 18.09
CA ALA A 115 1.51 5.44 17.35
C ALA A 115 2.63 4.63 17.99
N VAL A 116 2.53 3.31 17.87
CA VAL A 116 3.52 2.31 18.27
C VAL A 116 3.78 1.39 17.09
N ARG A 117 5.06 1.04 16.87
CA ARG A 117 5.44 0.06 15.85
C ARG A 117 5.70 -1.30 16.49
N ASP A 118 4.95 -2.30 16.05
CA ASP A 118 5.17 -3.70 16.34
C ASP A 118 5.94 -4.32 15.17
N ASP A 119 7.26 -4.37 15.26
CA ASP A 119 8.09 -5.06 14.27
C ASP A 119 8.24 -6.53 14.63
N TYR A 120 8.15 -7.40 13.63
CA TYR A 120 8.33 -8.84 13.80
C TYR A 120 9.60 -9.27 13.07
N GLN A 121 10.45 -9.99 13.78
CA GLN A 121 11.73 -10.51 13.28
C GLN A 121 11.64 -12.01 13.01
N SER A 122 12.77 -12.58 12.60
CA SER A 122 12.90 -14.02 12.34
C SER A 122 12.04 -14.51 11.17
N VAL A 123 11.77 -13.67 10.17
CA VAL A 123 10.95 -14.05 9.00
C VAL A 123 11.54 -15.28 8.28
N HIS A 124 12.84 -15.29 7.96
CA HIS A 124 13.46 -16.43 7.27
C HIS A 124 13.44 -17.71 8.10
N THR A 125 13.78 -17.61 9.40
CA THR A 125 13.78 -18.74 10.33
C THR A 125 12.38 -19.26 10.58
N GLY A 126 11.39 -18.36 10.73
CA GLY A 126 9.98 -18.69 10.88
C GLY A 126 9.41 -19.40 9.66
N LEU A 127 9.71 -18.92 8.45
CA LEU A 127 9.35 -19.61 7.20
C LEU A 127 9.96 -21.00 7.14
N ALA A 128 11.26 -21.14 7.45
CA ALA A 128 11.94 -22.43 7.46
C ALA A 128 11.39 -23.38 8.53
N GLN A 129 10.97 -22.86 9.68
CA GLN A 129 10.31 -23.65 10.72
C GLN A 129 8.93 -24.13 10.25
N ALA A 130 8.06 -23.23 9.80
CA ALA A 130 6.72 -23.58 9.30
C ALA A 130 6.78 -24.61 8.16
N TYR A 131 7.70 -24.43 7.21
CA TYR A 131 7.88 -25.37 6.10
C TYR A 131 8.30 -26.77 6.59
N ARG A 132 9.26 -26.84 7.54
CA ARG A 132 9.71 -28.13 8.10
C ARG A 132 8.64 -28.80 8.94
N SER A 133 7.95 -28.05 9.80
CA SER A 133 6.87 -28.60 10.62
C SER A 133 5.75 -29.21 9.77
N GLY A 134 5.39 -28.59 8.63
CA GLY A 134 4.44 -29.17 7.70
C GLY A 134 4.95 -30.46 7.04
N LEU A 135 6.23 -30.51 6.65
CA LEU A 135 6.84 -31.74 6.15
C LEU A 135 6.86 -32.86 7.19
N ASP A 136 7.21 -32.54 8.44
CA ASP A 136 7.25 -33.49 9.55
C ASP A 136 5.84 -34.02 9.89
N ALA A 137 4.80 -33.21 9.63
CA ALA A 137 3.40 -33.59 9.73
C ALA A 137 2.87 -34.38 8.50
N GLY A 138 3.71 -34.61 7.48
CA GLY A 138 3.35 -35.34 6.27
C GLY A 138 2.58 -34.52 5.22
N GLU A 139 2.57 -33.19 5.32
CA GLU A 139 1.90 -32.32 4.34
C GLU A 139 2.72 -32.17 3.05
N ASP A 140 2.03 -32.04 1.91
CA ASP A 140 2.67 -31.61 0.65
C ASP A 140 2.95 -30.09 0.67
N MET A 141 3.99 -29.71 1.41
CA MET A 141 4.41 -28.31 1.51
C MET A 141 4.90 -27.76 0.18
N LYS A 142 5.41 -28.61 -0.70
CA LYS A 142 5.94 -28.22 -2.00
C LYS A 142 4.81 -27.73 -2.92
N GLY A 143 3.70 -28.49 -2.98
CA GLY A 143 2.48 -28.11 -3.68
C GLY A 143 1.76 -26.96 -2.98
N ARG A 144 1.53 -27.06 -1.66
CA ARG A 144 0.79 -26.05 -0.88
C ARG A 144 1.42 -24.66 -0.97
N TRP A 145 2.75 -24.56 -0.97
CA TRP A 145 3.46 -23.27 -1.07
C TRP A 145 3.92 -22.94 -2.51
N TYR A 146 3.56 -23.74 -3.51
CA TYR A 146 3.95 -23.51 -4.90
C TYR A 146 5.48 -23.41 -5.10
N VAL A 147 6.26 -24.18 -4.33
CA VAL A 147 7.72 -23.98 -4.20
C VAL A 147 8.44 -24.01 -5.55
N ASP A 148 8.13 -25.00 -6.41
CA ASP A 148 8.77 -25.12 -7.73
C ASP A 148 8.49 -23.89 -8.59
N GLU A 149 7.26 -23.40 -8.57
CA GLU A 149 6.83 -22.24 -9.35
C GLU A 149 7.54 -20.97 -8.87
N VAL A 150 7.53 -20.72 -7.56
CA VAL A 150 8.15 -19.50 -7.01
C VAL A 150 9.67 -19.51 -7.15
N VAL A 151 10.32 -20.67 -7.07
CA VAL A 151 11.78 -20.78 -7.25
C VAL A 151 12.17 -20.63 -8.72
N SER A 152 11.47 -21.31 -9.64
CA SER A 152 11.86 -21.36 -11.06
C SER A 152 11.45 -20.11 -11.85
N GLN A 153 10.37 -19.44 -11.46
CA GLN A 153 9.84 -18.30 -12.21
C GLN A 153 10.36 -16.96 -11.68
N ARG A 154 10.63 -16.04 -12.62
CA ARG A 154 10.94 -14.63 -12.29
C ARG A 154 9.65 -13.89 -11.92
N GLY A 155 9.76 -12.85 -11.10
CA GLY A 155 8.61 -12.04 -10.69
C GLY A 155 7.69 -12.67 -9.64
N LYS A 156 8.02 -13.87 -9.13
CA LYS A 156 7.29 -14.50 -8.03
C LYS A 156 8.06 -14.44 -6.72
N TYR A 157 7.37 -14.07 -5.65
CA TYR A 157 7.92 -13.84 -4.33
C TYR A 157 6.95 -14.35 -3.26
N TYR A 158 7.48 -14.67 -2.09
CA TYR A 158 6.66 -14.76 -0.89
C TYR A 158 6.58 -13.39 -0.21
N LEU A 159 5.41 -13.07 0.33
CA LEU A 159 5.22 -11.92 1.20
C LEU A 159 4.79 -12.39 2.57
N VAL A 160 5.46 -11.87 3.59
CA VAL A 160 5.07 -12.09 4.98
C VAL A 160 4.72 -10.76 5.61
N VAL A 161 3.53 -10.66 6.21
CA VAL A 161 3.18 -9.49 7.05
C VAL A 161 4.10 -9.49 8.26
N SER A 162 5.02 -8.53 8.32
CA SER A 162 6.16 -8.53 9.26
C SER A 162 6.19 -7.32 10.19
N GLY A 163 5.18 -6.46 10.13
CA GLY A 163 5.08 -5.33 11.05
C GLY A 163 3.70 -4.70 11.05
N ILE A 164 3.31 -4.10 12.17
CA ILE A 164 2.08 -3.33 12.31
C ILE A 164 2.41 -2.00 13.00
N VAL A 165 1.92 -0.89 12.45
CA VAL A 165 1.85 0.38 13.16
C VAL A 165 0.44 0.51 13.71
N ARG A 166 0.34 0.50 15.04
CA ARG A 166 -0.88 0.77 15.78
C ARG A 166 -0.91 2.24 16.14
N ALA A 167 -2.06 2.88 16.07
CA ALA A 167 -2.24 4.28 16.41
C ALA A 167 -3.67 4.53 16.90
N ASP A 168 -3.89 5.62 17.62
CA ASP A 168 -5.24 6.00 18.05
C ASP A 168 -6.06 6.57 16.88
N LYS A 169 -5.35 7.26 15.98
CA LYS A 169 -5.89 7.86 14.76
C LYS A 169 -4.80 7.91 13.68
N ALA A 170 -5.20 7.69 12.43
CA ALA A 170 -4.40 8.09 11.27
C ALA A 170 -5.17 9.11 10.43
N SER A 171 -4.56 10.26 10.18
CA SER A 171 -5.12 11.36 9.38
C SER A 171 -4.36 11.54 8.07
N LEU A 172 -5.08 11.97 7.03
CA LEU A 172 -4.47 12.44 5.79
C LEU A 172 -4.30 13.96 5.88
N SER A 173 -3.13 14.45 5.49
CA SER A 173 -2.88 15.87 5.30
C SER A 173 -2.39 16.15 3.89
N VAL A 174 -2.98 17.16 3.24
CA VAL A 174 -2.59 17.63 1.90
C VAL A 174 -2.31 19.12 1.94
N GLY A 175 -1.07 19.50 1.66
CA GLY A 175 -0.68 20.93 1.62
C GLY A 175 -0.99 21.69 2.92
N GLY A 176 -1.01 21.00 4.06
CA GLY A 176 -1.34 21.59 5.38
C GLY A 176 -2.82 21.50 5.79
N MET A 177 -3.72 21.07 4.91
CA MET A 177 -5.13 20.80 5.24
C MET A 177 -5.31 19.36 5.72
N LYS A 178 -6.10 19.13 6.78
CA LYS A 178 -6.35 17.79 7.37
C LYS A 178 -7.75 17.25 7.06
N ASP A 179 -7.84 15.93 6.93
CA ASP A 179 -9.03 15.08 6.94
C ASP A 179 -10.18 15.54 6.02
N ASP A 180 -11.19 16.26 6.54
CA ASP A 180 -12.52 16.36 5.92
C ASP A 180 -12.66 17.46 4.85
N ASN A 181 -11.65 18.32 4.68
CA ASN A 181 -11.67 19.43 3.71
C ASN A 181 -10.95 19.12 2.38
N ILE A 182 -10.45 17.90 2.21
CA ILE A 182 -9.61 17.53 1.07
C ILE A 182 -10.50 16.89 0.01
N VAL A 183 -11.07 17.73 -0.85
CA VAL A 183 -11.88 17.27 -1.98
C VAL A 183 -10.99 17.04 -3.22
N ASP A 184 -10.09 17.98 -3.50
CA ASP A 184 -9.20 17.95 -4.66
C ASP A 184 -7.78 18.40 -4.31
N VAL A 185 -6.79 17.79 -4.96
CA VAL A 185 -5.39 18.19 -4.94
C VAL A 185 -5.00 18.67 -6.33
N SER A 186 -4.55 19.91 -6.44
CA SER A 186 -4.00 20.45 -7.68
C SER A 186 -2.52 20.09 -7.80
N VAL A 187 -2.13 19.38 -8.86
CA VAL A 187 -0.74 18.95 -9.11
C VAL A 187 -0.21 19.52 -10.42
N SER A 188 1.04 19.97 -10.42
CA SER A 188 1.73 20.40 -11.63
C SER A 188 2.52 19.22 -12.18
N VAL A 189 2.34 18.92 -13.47
CA VAL A 189 2.95 17.78 -14.14
C VAL A 189 3.80 18.29 -15.30
N PRO A 190 5.09 17.92 -15.39
CA PRO A 190 5.91 18.26 -16.55
C PRO A 190 5.25 17.81 -17.86
N GLY A 191 5.14 18.71 -18.84
CA GLY A 191 4.51 18.44 -20.12
C GLY A 191 3.01 18.73 -20.19
N LEU A 192 2.36 19.10 -19.08
CA LEU A 192 1.00 19.66 -19.10
C LEU A 192 1.04 21.17 -18.85
N ALA A 193 0.28 21.93 -19.65
CA ALA A 193 0.27 23.39 -19.59
C ALA A 193 -0.44 23.94 -18.35
N THR A 194 -1.39 23.19 -17.78
CA THR A 194 -2.18 23.60 -16.61
C THR A 194 -2.08 22.56 -15.50
N PRO A 195 -2.09 22.98 -14.22
CA PRO A 195 -2.21 22.05 -13.11
C PRO A 195 -3.47 21.18 -13.24
N VAL A 196 -3.32 19.92 -12.86
CA VAL A 196 -4.38 18.92 -12.91
C VAL A 196 -5.01 18.81 -11.53
N LYS A 197 -6.35 18.88 -11.45
CA LYS A 197 -7.08 18.60 -10.22
C LYS A 197 -7.33 17.09 -10.11
N VAL A 198 -7.00 16.54 -8.95
CA VAL A 198 -7.17 15.12 -8.66
C VAL A 198 -7.97 14.98 -7.38
N ALA A 199 -9.13 14.33 -7.45
CA ALA A 199 -9.92 14.00 -6.28
C ALA A 199 -9.18 12.94 -5.46
N VAL A 200 -8.79 13.26 -4.24
CA VAL A 200 -8.08 12.31 -3.38
C VAL A 200 -9.07 11.57 -2.51
N THR A 201 -9.15 10.27 -2.71
CA THR A 201 -9.91 9.37 -1.85
C THR A 201 -8.92 8.52 -1.07
N HIS A 202 -8.95 8.58 0.25
CA HIS A 202 -8.11 7.70 1.06
C HIS A 202 -8.86 6.45 1.53
N GLY A 203 -10.07 6.19 1.02
CA GLY A 203 -10.96 5.15 1.54
C GLY A 203 -11.27 5.33 3.03
N ARG A 204 -12.19 4.54 3.59
CA ARG A 204 -12.23 4.36 5.04
C ARG A 204 -11.04 3.48 5.41
N SER A 205 -10.12 3.97 6.25
CA SER A 205 -9.09 3.12 6.83
C SER A 205 -9.78 1.96 7.56
N VAL A 206 -9.60 0.73 7.09
CA VAL A 206 -10.27 -0.42 7.72
C VAL A 206 -9.65 -0.62 9.11
N ASN A 207 -10.48 -0.48 10.15
CA ASN A 207 -10.13 -0.67 11.56
C ASN A 207 -8.98 0.22 12.08
N CYS A 208 -8.78 1.43 11.52
CA CYS A 208 -7.88 2.43 12.09
C CYS A 208 -8.70 3.51 12.82
N SER A 209 -9.38 3.11 13.89
CA SER A 209 -10.18 4.01 14.72
C SER A 209 -10.23 3.47 16.15
N GLY A 210 -9.91 4.33 17.11
CA GLY A 210 -9.89 3.96 18.52
C GLY A 210 -8.49 3.61 19.00
N LYS A 211 -8.36 3.43 20.32
CA LYS A 211 -7.06 3.32 20.98
C LYS A 211 -6.21 2.16 20.45
N SER A 212 -4.98 2.43 20.02
CA SER A 212 -4.01 1.44 19.52
C SER A 212 -4.55 0.53 18.40
N ALA A 213 -5.32 1.11 17.48
CA ALA A 213 -5.90 0.42 16.35
C ALA A 213 -4.86 0.16 15.24
N PRO A 214 -4.89 -0.98 14.53
CA PRO A 214 -3.93 -1.31 13.47
C PRO A 214 -4.18 -0.44 12.22
N CYS A 215 -3.27 0.49 11.95
CA CYS A 215 -3.45 1.47 10.87
C CYS A 215 -2.59 1.16 9.64
N PHE A 216 -1.32 0.82 9.86
CA PHE A 216 -0.38 0.49 8.78
C PHE A 216 0.31 -0.83 9.03
N PHE A 217 0.73 -1.51 7.96
CA PHE A 217 1.43 -2.79 8.04
C PHE A 217 2.64 -2.80 7.13
N SER A 218 3.67 -3.53 7.55
CA SER A 218 4.88 -3.76 6.76
C SER A 218 4.87 -5.20 6.26
N VAL A 219 5.40 -5.40 5.06
CA VAL A 219 5.64 -6.74 4.51
C VAL A 219 7.11 -6.95 4.25
N SER A 220 7.57 -8.16 4.50
CA SER A 220 8.86 -8.65 4.07
C SER A 220 8.69 -9.42 2.76
N VAL A 221 9.41 -9.00 1.71
CA VAL A 221 9.40 -9.69 0.42
C VAL A 221 10.55 -10.68 0.37
N ILE A 222 10.24 -11.94 0.13
CA ILE A 222 11.16 -13.06 0.26
C ILE A 222 11.25 -13.80 -1.07
N LYS A 223 12.46 -14.10 -1.53
CA LYS A 223 12.70 -14.99 -2.66
C LYS A 223 13.13 -16.36 -2.14
N PRO A 224 12.29 -17.41 -2.26
CA PRO A 224 12.75 -18.76 -2.00
C PRO A 224 13.78 -19.20 -3.03
N TYR A 225 14.67 -20.09 -2.62
CA TYR A 225 15.62 -20.78 -3.50
C TYR A 225 15.92 -22.17 -2.94
N LEU A 226 16.40 -23.07 -3.80
CA LEU A 226 16.90 -24.36 -3.36
C LEU A 226 18.39 -24.22 -3.02
N GLY A 227 18.71 -24.40 -1.75
CA GLY A 227 20.08 -24.42 -1.23
C GLY A 227 20.77 -25.78 -1.42
N PRO A 228 21.88 -26.00 -0.70
CA PRO A 228 22.53 -27.31 -0.64
C PRO A 228 21.54 -28.44 -0.33
N GLU A 229 21.77 -29.61 -0.90
CA GLU A 229 20.89 -30.79 -0.76
C GLU A 229 19.44 -30.57 -1.22
N LYS A 230 19.19 -29.58 -2.08
CA LYS A 230 17.84 -29.19 -2.55
C LYS A 230 16.90 -28.79 -1.41
N ARG A 231 17.42 -28.33 -0.28
CA ARG A 231 16.61 -27.82 0.83
C ARG A 231 16.09 -26.42 0.50
N LEU A 232 14.82 -26.17 0.79
CA LEU A 232 14.23 -24.84 0.62
C LEU A 232 14.87 -23.85 1.60
N ALA A 233 15.35 -22.73 1.06
CA ALA A 233 15.93 -21.63 1.82
C ALA A 233 15.35 -20.30 1.33
N PHE A 234 15.55 -19.26 2.14
CA PHE A 234 14.89 -17.96 1.97
C PHE A 234 15.91 -16.83 2.03
N ARG A 235 15.75 -15.86 1.14
CA ARG A 235 16.53 -14.62 1.12
C ARG A 235 15.62 -13.44 0.82
N GLU A 236 16.12 -12.25 1.03
CA GLU A 236 15.42 -11.02 0.64
C GLU A 236 15.10 -11.00 -0.87
N GLY A 237 13.87 -10.65 -1.19
CA GLY A 237 13.40 -10.44 -2.57
C GLY A 237 13.95 -9.14 -3.13
N ARG A 238 14.70 -9.23 -4.22
CA ARG A 238 15.19 -8.06 -4.97
C ARG A 238 14.45 -7.90 -6.29
N GLY A 239 14.39 -6.67 -6.80
CA GLY A 239 13.74 -6.34 -8.08
C GLY A 239 12.21 -6.38 -8.03
N VAL A 240 11.64 -6.21 -6.84
CA VAL A 240 10.20 -6.20 -6.61
C VAL A 240 9.64 -4.86 -7.07
N ASP A 241 8.63 -4.89 -7.92
CA ASP A 241 7.86 -3.73 -8.33
C ASP A 241 6.84 -3.41 -7.21
N LEU A 242 7.11 -2.32 -6.49
CA LEU A 242 6.28 -1.91 -5.35
C LEU A 242 4.92 -1.36 -5.77
N ASP A 243 4.79 -0.82 -6.99
CA ASP A 243 3.49 -0.35 -7.50
C ASP A 243 2.58 -1.54 -7.82
N ARG A 244 3.15 -2.60 -8.41
CA ARG A 244 2.46 -3.89 -8.60
C ARG A 244 2.08 -4.55 -7.30
N LEU A 245 2.92 -4.42 -6.27
CA LEU A 245 2.62 -4.93 -4.94
C LEU A 245 1.44 -4.17 -4.30
N SER A 246 1.44 -2.84 -4.34
CA SER A 246 0.29 -2.04 -3.91
C SER A 246 -0.98 -2.39 -4.70
N GLU A 247 -0.86 -2.63 -6.00
CA GLU A 247 -1.97 -3.12 -6.84
C GLU A 247 -2.51 -4.47 -6.35
N ALA A 248 -1.64 -5.42 -6.07
CA ALA A 248 -2.06 -6.74 -5.61
C ALA A 248 -2.73 -6.69 -4.22
N LEU A 249 -2.23 -5.84 -3.32
CA LEU A 249 -2.83 -5.63 -1.99
C LEU A 249 -4.25 -5.05 -2.06
N ARG A 250 -4.55 -4.21 -3.07
CA ARG A 250 -5.91 -3.67 -3.27
C ARG A 250 -6.92 -4.71 -3.77
N ARG A 251 -6.46 -5.80 -4.37
CA ARG A 251 -7.30 -6.83 -4.99
C ARG A 251 -7.63 -8.02 -4.07
N LEU A 252 -7.05 -8.04 -2.88
CA LEU A 252 -7.23 -9.09 -1.87
C LEU A 252 -8.62 -9.09 -1.23
#